data_AF-A0AAW5CT98-F1
#
_entry.id   AF-A0AAW5CT98-F1
#
_cell.length_a   1.000
_cell.length_b   1.000
_cell.length_c   1.000
_cell.angle_alpha   90.00
_cell.angle_beta   90.00
_cell.angle_gamma   90.00
#
_symmetry.space_group_name_H-M   'P 1'
#
loop_
_entity.id
_entity.type
_entity.pdbx_description
1 polymer ?
#
loop_
_entity_poly.entity_id
_entity_poly.type
_entity_poly.pdbx_seq_one_letter_code
_entity_poly.pdbx_strand_id
1 'polypeptide(L)'
;MLRNFRRNQKIKAFAKNLPSELKKLYGRSEYYTKGQVDRALSHKFKKYSGGGVIVSDVCPAYAMFCTPKEFKEIHEAAGEACDYEELRKEITETCFDNATDFSFSSLESLSTSGGFFSSGGDSGGFGDGGGGGGD
;
A
#
# COMPACT_ATOMS: atom_id res chain seq x y z
N MET A 1 8.94 -14.14 -15.04
CA MET A 1 7.47 -14.03 -15.00
C MET A 1 6.86 -14.08 -13.58
N LEU A 2 7.51 -14.65 -12.55
CA LEU A 2 6.98 -14.64 -11.15
C LEU A 2 7.27 -13.37 -10.31
N ARG A 3 8.17 -12.47 -10.74
CA ARG A 3 8.55 -11.27 -9.95
C ARG A 3 7.46 -10.21 -9.90
N ASN A 4 6.72 -10.04 -11.00
CA ASN A 4 5.62 -9.09 -11.08
C ASN A 4 4.47 -9.53 -10.16
N PHE A 5 4.17 -10.82 -10.07
CA PHE A 5 3.09 -11.32 -9.21
C PHE A 5 3.29 -10.96 -7.72
N ARG A 6 4.52 -11.08 -7.20
CA ARG A 6 4.83 -10.72 -5.80
C ARG A 6 4.81 -9.21 -5.56
N ARG A 7 5.21 -8.39 -6.55
CA ARG A 7 5.10 -6.93 -6.46
C ARG A 7 3.63 -6.48 -6.47
N ASN A 8 2.83 -7.04 -7.38
CA ASN A 8 1.40 -6.75 -7.50
C ASN A 8 0.65 -7.13 -6.21
N GLN A 9 0.98 -8.26 -5.59
CA GLN A 9 0.42 -8.64 -4.29
C GLN A 9 0.76 -7.64 -3.17
N LYS A 10 1.97 -7.08 -3.15
CA LYS A 10 2.33 -6.03 -2.19
C LYS A 10 1.57 -4.73 -2.43
N ILE A 11 1.48 -4.30 -3.68
CA ILE A 11 0.68 -3.14 -4.10
C ILE A 11 -0.76 -3.28 -3.60
N LYS A 12 -1.39 -4.44 -3.83
CA LYS A 12 -2.74 -4.75 -3.32
C LYS A 12 -2.79 -4.71 -1.80
N ALA A 13 -1.81 -5.31 -1.12
CA ALA A 13 -1.77 -5.31 0.34
C ALA A 13 -1.65 -3.88 0.91
N PHE A 14 -0.87 -3.01 0.28
CA PHE A 14 -0.75 -1.61 0.67
C PHE A 14 -2.06 -0.86 0.41
N ALA A 15 -2.59 -0.92 -0.79
CA ALA A 15 -3.84 -0.26 -1.16
C ALA A 15 -5.03 -0.71 -0.29
N LYS A 16 -5.01 -1.93 0.25
CA LYS A 16 -6.04 -2.44 1.16
C LYS A 16 -5.83 -2.04 2.62
N ASN A 17 -4.61 -2.15 3.14
CA ASN A 17 -4.36 -2.03 4.59
C ASN A 17 -3.92 -0.62 5.01
N LEU A 18 -3.16 0.10 4.18
CA LEU A 18 -2.68 1.44 4.54
C LEU A 18 -3.79 2.49 4.67
N PRO A 19 -4.82 2.58 3.78
CA PRO A 19 -5.78 3.68 3.85
C PRO A 19 -6.57 3.65 5.16
N SER A 20 -7.01 2.46 5.57
CA SER A 20 -7.77 2.26 6.81
C SER A 20 -6.94 2.63 8.05
N GLU A 21 -5.65 2.30 8.05
CA GLU A 21 -4.76 2.66 9.17
C GLU A 21 -4.35 4.11 9.21
N LEU A 22 -4.01 4.68 8.07
CA LEU A 22 -3.71 6.10 7.97
C LEU A 22 -4.91 6.92 8.45
N LYS A 23 -6.12 6.52 8.05
CA LYS A 23 -7.37 7.10 8.54
C LYS A 23 -7.57 6.90 10.05
N LYS A 24 -7.22 5.73 10.59
CA LYS A 24 -7.35 5.43 12.03
C LYS A 24 -6.33 6.18 12.90
N LEU A 25 -5.09 6.34 12.41
CA LEU A 25 -3.99 6.96 13.15
C LEU A 25 -3.99 8.48 13.04
N TYR A 26 -4.28 9.02 11.86
CA TYR A 26 -4.11 10.44 11.54
C TYR A 26 -5.40 11.12 11.04
N GLY A 27 -6.47 10.37 10.80
CA GLY A 27 -7.70 10.88 10.19
C GLY A 27 -7.68 10.85 8.66
N ARG A 28 -8.79 11.26 8.04
CA ARG A 28 -8.94 11.27 6.58
C ARG A 28 -8.17 12.46 5.99
N SER A 29 -7.10 12.16 5.26
CA SER A 29 -6.32 13.14 4.48
C SER A 29 -6.19 12.67 3.03
N GLU A 30 -6.13 13.61 2.09
CA GLU A 30 -5.85 13.33 0.67
C GLU A 30 -4.39 12.92 0.46
N TYR A 31 -3.49 13.46 1.27
CA TYR A 31 -2.06 13.18 1.22
C TYR A 31 -1.50 13.00 2.64
N TYR A 32 -0.56 12.07 2.78
CA TYR A 32 0.13 11.79 4.02
C TYR A 32 1.62 11.96 3.83
N THR A 33 2.30 12.36 4.89
CA THR A 33 3.75 12.55 4.87
C THR A 33 4.48 11.22 4.93
N LYS A 34 5.74 11.20 4.49
CA LYS A 34 6.63 10.02 4.61
C LYS A 34 6.57 9.37 5.99
N GLY A 35 6.66 10.18 7.05
CA GLY A 35 6.66 9.70 8.43
C GLY A 35 5.34 9.04 8.85
N GLN A 36 4.21 9.53 8.34
CA GLN A 36 2.91 8.94 8.59
C GLN A 36 2.76 7.60 7.88
N VAL A 37 3.20 7.53 6.62
CA VAL A 37 3.19 6.30 5.81
C VAL A 37 4.12 5.25 6.40
N ASP A 38 5.33 5.64 6.80
CA ASP A 38 6.32 4.76 7.44
C ASP A 38 5.79 4.19 8.78
N ARG A 39 5.14 5.04 9.59
CA ARG A 39 4.52 4.59 10.84
C ARG A 39 3.37 3.63 10.59
N ALA A 40 2.50 3.90 9.62
CA ALA A 40 1.41 3.01 9.24
C ALA A 40 1.93 1.67 8.68
N LEU A 41 3.00 1.72 7.88
CA LEU A 41 3.70 0.54 7.37
C LEU A 41 4.29 -0.29 8.50
N SER A 42 5.03 0.33 9.42
CA SER A 42 5.61 -0.35 10.59
C SER A 42 4.53 -0.93 11.50
N HIS A 43 3.39 -0.26 11.64
CA HIS A 43 2.27 -0.72 12.45
C HIS A 43 1.56 -1.92 11.84
N LYS A 44 1.34 -1.94 10.51
CA LYS A 44 0.66 -3.06 9.84
C LYS A 44 1.56 -4.22 9.47
N PHE A 45 2.74 -3.90 8.96
CA PHE A 45 3.66 -4.87 8.41
C PHE A 45 4.83 -4.99 9.34
N LYS A 46 4.84 -6.08 10.12
CA LYS A 46 5.93 -6.42 11.04
C LYS A 46 7.30 -6.44 10.36
N LYS A 47 7.35 -6.69 9.05
CA LYS A 47 8.54 -6.60 8.19
C LYS A 47 9.22 -5.22 8.24
N TYR A 48 8.45 -4.14 8.35
CA TYR A 48 8.96 -2.77 8.35
C TYR A 48 9.20 -2.21 9.76
N SER A 49 8.67 -2.87 10.79
CA SER A 49 8.81 -2.43 12.19
C SER A 49 10.23 -2.51 12.76
N GLY A 50 11.15 -3.24 12.10
CA GLY A 50 12.52 -3.48 12.57
C GLY A 50 13.57 -2.44 12.16
N GLY A 51 13.17 -1.27 11.64
CA GLY A 51 14.09 -0.18 11.27
C GLY A 51 14.78 -0.32 9.92
N GLY A 52 14.57 -1.41 9.20
CA GLY A 52 15.08 -1.65 7.84
C GLY A 52 14.01 -1.47 6.78
N VAL A 53 13.54 -0.24 6.55
CA VAL A 53 12.61 0.05 5.45
C VAL A 53 13.41 0.30 4.17
N ILE A 54 13.38 -0.67 3.27
CA ILE A 54 14.01 -0.56 1.95
C ILE A 54 13.09 0.31 1.08
N VAL A 55 13.60 1.46 0.63
CA VAL A 55 12.83 2.45 -0.15
C VAL A 55 12.21 1.81 -1.39
N SER A 56 12.90 0.92 -2.10
CA SER A 56 12.32 0.21 -3.26
C SER A 56 11.17 -0.76 -2.90
N ASP A 57 11.07 -1.24 -1.66
CA ASP A 57 9.96 -2.12 -1.22
C ASP A 57 8.72 -1.30 -0.81
N VAL A 58 8.90 -0.04 -0.38
CA VAL A 58 7.84 0.89 0.02
C VAL A 58 7.59 2.02 -0.99
N CYS A 59 8.37 2.09 -2.07
CA CYS A 59 8.18 2.99 -3.22
C CYS A 59 6.68 3.02 -3.65
N PRO A 60 5.98 1.87 -3.81
CA PRO A 60 4.55 1.90 -4.19
C PRO A 60 3.64 2.49 -3.11
N ALA A 61 3.96 2.33 -1.83
CA ALA A 61 3.19 2.96 -0.77
C ALA A 61 3.35 4.49 -0.80
N TYR A 62 4.57 4.99 -0.99
CA TYR A 62 4.78 6.43 -1.11
C TYR A 62 4.10 7.01 -2.36
N ALA A 63 4.12 6.32 -3.49
CA ALA A 63 3.43 6.78 -4.69
C ALA A 63 1.90 6.82 -4.54
N MET A 64 1.34 5.97 -3.66
CA MET A 64 -0.10 5.94 -3.39
C MET A 64 -0.57 7.02 -2.41
N PHE A 65 0.22 7.34 -1.39
CA PHE A 65 -0.23 8.15 -0.25
C PHE A 65 0.50 9.49 -0.09
N CYS A 66 1.71 9.63 -0.65
CA CYS A 66 2.45 10.89 -0.62
C CYS A 66 2.19 11.72 -1.87
N THR A 67 2.48 13.02 -1.77
CA THR A 67 2.50 13.90 -2.94
C THR A 67 3.67 13.53 -3.87
N PRO A 68 3.57 13.80 -5.19
CA PRO A 68 4.66 13.54 -6.13
C PRO A 68 5.94 14.33 -5.78
N LYS A 69 5.80 15.50 -5.14
CA LYS A 69 6.93 16.29 -4.63
C LYS A 69 7.66 15.53 -3.51
N GLU A 70 6.94 15.12 -2.47
CA GLU A 70 7.54 14.35 -1.37
C GLU A 70 8.11 13.02 -1.86
N PHE A 71 7.41 12.32 -2.75
CA PHE A 71 7.91 11.09 -3.36
C PHE A 71 9.29 11.31 -4.01
N LYS A 72 9.42 12.39 -4.80
CA LYS A 72 10.68 12.73 -5.46
C LYS A 72 11.77 13.05 -4.45
N GLU A 73 11.48 13.85 -3.43
CA GLU A 73 12.44 14.18 -2.36
C GLU A 73 12.93 12.93 -1.62
N ILE A 74 12.05 11.96 -1.34
CA ILE A 74 12.41 10.70 -0.68
C ILE A 74 13.35 9.86 -1.55
N HIS A 75 13.07 9.78 -2.85
CA HIS A 75 13.86 8.98 -3.79
C HIS A 75 15.21 9.63 -4.10
N GLU A 76 15.21 10.95 -4.25
CA GLU A 76 16.43 11.75 -4.43
C GLU A 76 17.35 11.62 -3.20
N ALA A 77 16.78 11.70 -1.99
CA ALA A 77 17.52 11.48 -0.74
C ALA A 77 18.02 10.03 -0.55
N ALA A 78 17.31 9.06 -1.13
CA ALA A 78 17.69 7.64 -1.09
C ALA A 78 18.71 7.25 -2.18
N GLY A 79 18.93 8.10 -3.18
CA GLY A 79 19.78 7.80 -4.33
C GLY A 79 19.21 6.73 -5.28
N GLU A 80 17.89 6.49 -5.23
CA GLU A 80 17.22 5.47 -6.06
C GLU A 80 16.42 6.14 -7.19
N ALA A 81 16.68 5.73 -8.43
CA ALA A 81 15.85 6.10 -9.58
C ALA A 81 14.61 5.18 -9.62
N CYS A 82 13.53 5.58 -8.93
CA CYS A 82 12.22 4.92 -9.03
C CYS A 82 11.32 5.78 -9.93
N ASP A 83 10.91 5.27 -11.09
CA ASP A 83 10.02 5.96 -12.03
C ASP A 83 8.60 6.06 -11.47
N TYR A 84 8.23 7.25 -11.01
CA TYR A 84 6.91 7.53 -10.43
C TYR A 84 5.76 7.15 -11.38
N GLU A 85 5.89 7.46 -12.68
CA GLU A 85 4.86 7.21 -13.67
C GLU A 85 4.67 5.71 -13.94
N GLU A 86 5.76 4.94 -14.11
CA GLU A 86 5.69 3.49 -14.28
C GLU A 86 5.09 2.82 -13.05
N LEU A 87 5.49 3.26 -11.87
CA LEU A 87 4.99 2.71 -10.61
C LEU A 87 3.49 2.99 -10.44
N ARG A 88 3.05 4.22 -10.76
CA ARG A 88 1.65 4.62 -10.67
C ARG A 88 0.79 3.87 -11.68
N LYS A 89 1.32 3.61 -12.87
CA LYS A 89 0.70 2.73 -13.88
C LYS A 89 0.59 1.29 -13.38
N GLU A 90 1.65 0.73 -12.79
CA GLU A 90 1.59 -0.62 -12.21
C GLU A 90 0.52 -0.73 -11.11
N ILE A 91 0.37 0.33 -10.31
CA ILE A 91 -0.68 0.43 -9.28
C ILE A 91 -2.07 0.48 -9.90
N THR A 92 -2.30 1.31 -10.92
CA THR A 92 -3.62 1.40 -11.56
C THR A 92 -3.98 0.13 -12.31
N GLU A 93 -3.03 -0.51 -12.98
CA GLU A 93 -3.22 -1.82 -13.60
C GLU A 93 -3.59 -2.89 -12.57
N THR A 94 -2.94 -2.85 -11.40
CA THR A 94 -3.10 -3.88 -10.37
C THR A 94 -4.36 -3.70 -9.52
N CYS A 95 -4.73 -2.46 -9.21
CA CYS A 95 -5.80 -2.12 -8.26
C CYS A 95 -7.07 -1.56 -8.93
N PHE A 96 -6.96 -1.01 -10.13
CA PHE A 96 -8.02 -0.24 -10.80
C PHE A 96 -8.20 -0.62 -12.28
N ASP A 97 -7.70 -1.78 -12.72
CA ASP A 97 -7.85 -2.29 -14.10
C ASP A 97 -7.43 -1.26 -15.18
N ASN A 98 -6.26 -0.65 -15.00
CA ASN A 98 -5.67 0.33 -15.95
C ASN A 98 -6.37 1.70 -15.98
N ALA A 99 -6.93 2.14 -14.85
CA ALA A 99 -7.38 3.53 -14.70
C ALA A 99 -6.23 4.53 -14.97
N THR A 100 -6.55 5.70 -15.52
CA THR A 100 -5.56 6.76 -15.81
C THR A 100 -5.03 7.44 -14.55
N ASP A 101 -5.85 7.55 -13.51
CA ASP A 101 -5.49 8.13 -12.22
C ASP A 101 -6.32 7.50 -11.09
N PHE A 102 -5.77 7.51 -9.87
CA PHE A 102 -6.51 7.17 -8.66
C PHE A 102 -6.31 8.26 -7.60
N SER A 103 -7.36 8.49 -6.81
CA SER A 103 -7.35 9.39 -5.65
C SER A 103 -7.43 8.57 -4.36
N PHE A 104 -7.10 9.19 -3.22
CA PHE A 104 -7.25 8.58 -1.90
C PHE A 104 -8.66 8.02 -1.69
N SER A 105 -9.71 8.69 -2.18
CA SER A 105 -11.08 8.18 -2.08
C SER A 105 -11.29 6.84 -2.81
N SER A 106 -10.59 6.60 -3.92
CA SER A 106 -10.64 5.33 -4.64
C SER A 106 -9.91 4.23 -3.88
N LEU A 107 -8.77 4.55 -3.25
CA LEU A 107 -8.05 3.64 -2.34
C LEU A 107 -8.85 3.32 -1.09
N GLU A 108 -9.53 4.31 -0.51
CA GLU A 108 -10.41 4.14 0.65
C GLU A 108 -11.61 3.26 0.28
N SER A 109 -12.24 3.52 -0.87
CA SER A 109 -13.31 2.67 -1.40
C SER A 109 -12.83 1.24 -1.66
N LEU A 110 -11.61 1.05 -2.16
CA LEU A 110 -11.01 -0.27 -2.36
C LEU A 110 -10.74 -0.98 -1.02
N SER A 111 -10.25 -0.25 -0.01
CA SER A 111 -10.02 -0.75 1.35
C SER A 111 -11.31 -1.15 2.06
N THR A 112 -12.36 -0.34 1.95
CA THR A 112 -13.68 -0.57 2.56
C THR A 112 -14.51 -1.63 1.84
N SER A 113 -14.48 -1.65 0.50
CA SER A 113 -15.31 -2.58 -0.29
C SER A 113 -14.89 -4.04 -0.14
N GLY A 114 -13.73 -4.33 0.48
CA GLY A 114 -13.18 -5.69 0.52
C GLY A 114 -12.99 -6.30 -0.87
N GLY A 115 -13.04 -5.46 -1.92
CA GLY A 115 -13.37 -5.85 -3.28
C GLY A 115 -12.37 -6.85 -3.87
N PHE A 116 -12.93 -7.98 -4.29
CA PHE A 116 -12.33 -9.10 -4.98
C PHE A 116 -11.17 -8.72 -5.92
N PHE A 117 -9.93 -9.00 -5.50
CA PHE A 117 -8.85 -9.20 -6.45
C PHE A 117 -9.07 -10.57 -7.09
N SER A 118 -9.85 -10.61 -8.17
CA SER A 118 -9.95 -11.81 -9.00
C SER A 118 -8.61 -12.03 -9.69
N SER A 119 -7.81 -12.95 -9.18
CA SER A 119 -6.83 -13.68 -9.97
C SER A 119 -6.71 -15.05 -9.35
N GLY A 120 -7.13 -16.06 -10.11
CA GLY A 120 -7.37 -17.41 -9.62
C GLY A 120 -6.16 -18.06 -8.95
N GLY A 121 -6.48 -19.02 -8.09
CA GLY A 121 -5.53 -19.95 -7.50
C GLY A 121 -5.07 -19.56 -6.10
N ASP A 122 -5.29 -20.50 -5.19
CA ASP A 122 -4.72 -20.68 -3.85
C ASP A 122 -5.12 -19.76 -2.68
N SER A 123 -5.57 -20.48 -1.66
CA SER A 123 -6.20 -20.05 -0.42
C SER A 123 -5.19 -19.42 0.52
N GLY A 124 -5.46 -18.19 0.97
CA GLY A 124 -4.73 -17.53 2.05
C GLY A 124 -5.67 -16.72 2.92
N GLY A 125 -6.57 -17.41 3.62
CA GLY A 125 -7.46 -16.78 4.59
C GLY A 125 -6.65 -16.14 5.72
N PHE A 126 -6.75 -14.81 5.84
CA PHE A 126 -6.36 -14.12 7.06
C PHE A 126 -7.44 -14.44 8.10
N GLY A 127 -7.23 -15.52 8.86
CA GLY A 127 -8.07 -15.88 9.98
C GLY A 127 -7.96 -14.82 11.07
N ASP A 128 -9.03 -14.06 11.28
CA ASP A 128 -9.24 -13.30 12.49
C ASP A 128 -9.64 -14.32 13.57
N GLY A 129 -8.63 -14.82 14.30
CA GLY A 129 -8.81 -15.75 15.42
C GLY A 129 -9.47 -15.06 16.59
N GLY A 130 -10.79 -14.86 16.51
CA GLY A 130 -11.62 -14.45 17.62
C GLY A 130 -11.70 -15.56 18.65
N GLY A 131 -10.94 -15.43 19.74
CA GLY A 131 -11.08 -16.27 20.93
C GLY A 131 -12.40 -15.96 21.62
N GLY A 132 -13.38 -16.83 21.47
CA GLY A 132 -14.60 -16.87 22.27
C GLY A 132 -14.47 -17.95 23.35
N GLY A 133 -14.35 -17.53 24.61
CA GLY A 133 -14.51 -18.39 25.77
C GLY A 133 -15.98 -18.54 26.17
N GLY A 134 -16.29 -19.69 26.75
CA GLY A 134 -17.60 -20.12 27.28
C GLY A 134 -17.68 -21.63 27.07
N ASP A 135 -17.85 -22.49 28.06
CA ASP A 135 -18.37 -22.38 29.43
C ASP A 135 -17.58 -23.26 30.41
#